data_AF-A0A3G9J645-F1
#
_entry.id   AF-A0A3G9J645-F1
#
_cell.length_a   1.000
_cell.length_b   1.000
_cell.length_c   1.000
_cell.angle_alpha   90.00
_cell.angle_beta   90.00
_cell.angle_gamma   90.00
#
_symmetry.space_group_name_H-M   'P 1'
#
loop_
_entity.id
_entity.type
_entity.pdbx_description
1 polymer ?
#
loop_
_entity_poly.entity_id
_entity_poly.type
_entity_poly.pdbx_seq_one_letter_code
_entity_poly.pdbx_strand_id
1 'polypeptide(L)'
;MEIQELERKLGGSLSQEERRDRLLCIAFIVYCEKQQDLSPTDSFDLSRLLEVIYEEHLRSLIQDAYMYTRNVNDPAMRRSLVDIYHLFHSYHENELLSCYWELYDQLVLGEKDYRLITEPNLCRLVSDTESFHEDEKVLDVNIGQGRFLITLHEHHPDLQFFGYDLNNDDLLVARMSFYLEDMNVVILGSDFLKDIREETYDFIFVNYPWQMNSSQPVLGHRYLQSDMPGYGAMIKAINSLSEQGVAICVSDDSFGSKAETVNLRQEIVDQHLLSGIMAMPKGTWKWTSRGYQLLRFSRSDVIRVVDARKGKKTKHRQSVLDLDAIKVMMNDSLAVKNKTIQENDYSFDVLTYLYKARLHLIHPTKLRDLCMVIKPIDLLPGKEACFKLTATDFDQGMIYEDQLKKDYCLISYRYTVDECDVVLSVNSEEVKAACLHDDTHYYVADEKLFILKMTSAKLLPDYLAIFLNSSQGQIAVKMQGAYTKRKLEEVEISVPSLEHQQAVIDRYEKLMDKRLKTMQTLYDIDLQLSALGEK
;
A
#
# COMPACT_ATOMS: atom_id res chain seq x y z
N MET A 1 -21.80 17.94 18.73
CA MET A 1 -20.72 18.51 19.56
C MET A 1 -19.59 18.96 18.64
N GLU A 2 -18.94 20.11 18.88
CA GLU A 2 -17.77 20.51 18.08
C GLU A 2 -16.48 19.91 18.67
N ILE A 3 -16.01 18.79 18.11
CA ILE A 3 -14.81 18.07 18.59
C ILE A 3 -13.57 18.96 18.62
N GLN A 4 -13.38 19.81 17.59
CA GLN A 4 -12.24 20.73 17.51
C GLN A 4 -12.19 21.70 18.69
N GLU A 5 -13.36 22.11 19.21
CA GLU A 5 -13.45 22.98 20.38
C GLU A 5 -13.06 22.24 21.67
N LEU A 6 -13.46 20.97 21.79
CA LEU A 6 -13.08 20.10 22.91
C LEU A 6 -11.56 19.85 22.93
N GLU A 7 -10.97 19.56 21.77
CA GLU A 7 -9.51 19.44 21.62
C GLU A 7 -8.81 20.74 22.02
N ARG A 8 -9.29 21.89 21.55
CA ARG A 8 -8.71 23.20 21.88
C ARG A 8 -8.73 23.49 23.38
N LYS A 9 -9.78 23.05 24.09
CA LYS A 9 -9.90 23.20 25.54
C LYS A 9 -8.86 22.39 26.32
N LEU A 10 -8.42 21.24 25.81
CA LEU A 10 -7.36 20.43 26.46
C LEU A 10 -5.95 21.06 26.37
N GLY A 11 -5.78 22.13 25.58
CA GLY A 11 -4.54 22.89 25.50
C GLY A 11 -3.53 22.34 24.48
N GLY A 12 -2.44 23.10 24.27
CA GLY A 12 -1.49 22.88 23.15
C GLY A 12 -0.29 21.98 23.45
N SER A 13 -0.11 21.50 24.68
CA SER A 13 1.06 20.69 25.08
C SER A 13 0.94 19.20 24.75
N LEU A 14 -0.28 18.71 24.51
CA LEU A 14 -0.55 17.34 24.04
C LEU A 14 -0.58 17.29 22.51
N SER A 15 -0.23 16.13 21.96
CA SER A 15 -0.51 15.80 20.57
C SER A 15 -2.03 15.78 20.33
N GLN A 16 -2.46 15.90 19.06
CA GLN A 16 -3.89 15.81 18.73
C GLN A 16 -4.48 14.45 19.14
N GLU A 17 -3.71 13.38 18.97
CA GLU A 17 -4.10 12.02 19.34
C GLU A 17 -4.24 11.86 20.85
N GLU A 18 -3.26 12.31 21.64
CA GLU A 18 -3.35 12.25 23.10
C GLU A 18 -4.57 13.03 23.64
N ARG A 19 -4.94 14.13 22.98
CA ARG A 19 -6.18 14.85 23.31
C ARG A 19 -7.40 14.00 23.02
N ARG A 20 -7.47 13.35 21.87
CA ARG A 20 -8.60 12.51 21.47
C ARG A 20 -8.73 11.25 22.33
N ASP A 21 -7.64 10.54 22.63
CA ASP A 21 -7.63 9.38 23.52
C ASP A 21 -8.18 9.76 24.91
N ARG A 22 -7.81 10.94 25.42
CA ARG A 22 -8.38 11.47 26.68
C ARG A 22 -9.86 11.83 26.55
N LEU A 23 -10.28 12.45 25.46
CA LEU A 23 -11.70 12.74 25.21
C LEU A 23 -12.53 11.45 25.13
N LEU A 24 -12.02 10.40 24.48
CA LEU A 24 -12.66 9.08 24.44
C LEU A 24 -12.84 8.52 25.85
N CYS A 25 -11.79 8.53 26.67
CA CYS A 25 -11.85 8.05 28.05
C CYS A 25 -12.89 8.82 28.88
N ILE A 26 -12.98 10.15 28.74
CA ILE A 26 -13.97 10.95 29.48
C ILE A 26 -15.38 10.65 28.97
N ALA A 27 -15.58 10.53 27.64
CA ALA A 27 -16.87 10.18 27.07
C ALA A 27 -17.35 8.82 27.58
N PHE A 28 -16.46 7.83 27.60
CA PHE A 28 -16.71 6.49 28.13
C PHE A 28 -17.09 6.53 29.62
N ILE A 29 -16.32 7.22 30.46
CA ILE A 29 -16.60 7.32 31.91
C ILE A 29 -17.98 7.95 32.14
N VAL A 30 -18.29 9.07 31.47
CA VAL A 30 -19.59 9.76 31.63
C VAL A 30 -20.74 8.91 31.10
N TYR A 31 -20.53 8.17 30.02
CA TYR A 31 -21.50 7.20 29.52
C TYR A 31 -21.80 6.14 30.59
N CYS A 32 -20.77 5.55 31.21
CA CYS A 32 -20.94 4.58 32.30
C CYS A 32 -21.63 5.20 33.53
N GLU A 33 -21.32 6.44 33.91
CA GLU A 33 -22.00 7.12 35.02
C GLU A 33 -23.50 7.29 34.76
N LYS A 34 -23.88 7.68 33.53
CA LYS A 34 -25.28 7.84 33.14
C LYS A 34 -26.03 6.51 33.12
N GLN A 35 -25.40 5.44 32.64
CA GLN A 35 -25.95 4.09 32.71
C GLN A 35 -26.23 3.62 34.14
N GLN A 36 -25.54 4.19 35.13
CA GLN A 36 -25.75 3.92 36.56
C GLN A 36 -26.60 4.99 37.27
N ASP A 37 -27.28 5.88 36.52
CA ASP A 37 -28.09 7.00 37.04
C ASP A 37 -27.33 7.91 38.04
N LEU A 38 -26.03 8.10 37.82
CA LEU A 38 -25.19 8.95 38.68
C LEU A 38 -25.22 10.42 38.22
N SER A 39 -25.30 11.32 39.20
CA SER A 39 -25.17 12.77 38.99
C SER A 39 -23.70 13.21 39.03
N PRO A 40 -23.31 14.24 38.25
CA PRO A 40 -21.93 14.72 38.23
C PRO A 40 -21.52 15.30 39.58
N THR A 41 -20.26 15.15 39.95
CA THR A 41 -19.65 15.76 41.14
C THR A 41 -18.91 17.04 40.82
N ASP A 42 -18.76 17.95 41.80
CA ASP A 42 -17.96 19.19 41.68
C ASP A 42 -16.46 18.95 41.36
N SER A 43 -16.00 17.72 41.57
CA SER A 43 -14.67 17.26 41.21
C SER A 43 -14.79 15.95 40.46
N PHE A 44 -14.20 15.81 39.27
CA PHE A 44 -14.12 14.56 38.52
C PHE A 44 -13.64 13.39 39.43
N ASP A 45 -14.56 12.63 40.02
CA ASP A 45 -14.32 11.74 41.16
C ASP A 45 -14.68 10.29 40.83
N LEU A 46 -13.64 9.49 40.58
CA LEU A 46 -13.77 8.08 40.24
C LEU A 46 -14.39 7.24 41.36
N SER A 47 -14.23 7.63 42.64
CA SER A 47 -14.58 6.77 43.78
C SER A 47 -16.05 6.38 43.79
N ARG A 48 -16.96 7.29 43.42
CA ARG A 48 -18.41 7.02 43.39
C ARG A 48 -18.80 5.96 42.36
N LEU A 49 -18.21 6.04 41.16
CA LEU A 49 -18.49 5.08 40.10
C LEU A 49 -18.02 3.67 40.47
N LEU A 50 -16.86 3.57 41.14
CA LEU A 50 -16.30 2.29 41.59
C LEU A 50 -17.05 1.65 42.77
N GLU A 51 -17.88 2.41 43.50
CA GLU A 51 -18.69 1.89 44.61
C GLU A 51 -19.92 1.12 44.12
N VAL A 52 -20.47 1.49 42.96
CA VAL A 52 -21.72 0.93 42.42
C VAL A 52 -21.49 -0.14 41.35
N ILE A 53 -20.29 -0.20 40.75
CA ILE A 53 -19.94 -1.20 39.74
C ILE A 53 -19.41 -2.46 40.41
N TYR A 54 -20.21 -3.53 40.30
CA TYR A 54 -19.86 -4.85 40.81
C TYR A 54 -19.04 -5.70 39.84
N GLU A 55 -19.16 -5.43 38.54
CA GLU A 55 -18.38 -6.14 37.52
C GLU A 55 -16.91 -5.72 37.58
N GLU A 56 -16.05 -6.63 38.03
CA GLU A 56 -14.62 -6.36 38.25
C GLU A 56 -13.90 -5.90 36.97
N HIS A 57 -14.27 -6.48 35.81
CA HIS A 57 -13.70 -6.09 34.52
C HIS A 57 -14.03 -4.65 34.14
N LEU A 58 -15.31 -4.26 34.23
CA LEU A 58 -15.75 -2.89 33.96
C LEU A 58 -15.13 -1.90 34.95
N ARG A 59 -15.05 -2.29 36.22
CA ARG A 59 -14.41 -1.50 37.27
C ARG A 59 -12.94 -1.23 36.96
N SER A 60 -12.19 -2.24 36.54
CA SER A 60 -10.79 -2.10 36.12
C SER A 60 -10.66 -1.21 34.88
N LEU A 61 -11.53 -1.38 33.89
CA LEU A 61 -11.49 -0.59 32.66
C LEU A 61 -11.71 0.92 32.94
N ILE A 62 -12.68 1.23 33.79
CA ILE A 62 -12.97 2.60 34.24
C ILE A 62 -11.79 3.19 35.03
N GLN A 63 -11.13 2.39 35.87
CA GLN A 63 -9.91 2.82 36.57
C GLN A 63 -8.80 3.16 35.60
N ASP A 64 -8.54 2.31 34.61
CA ASP A 64 -7.50 2.53 33.61
C ASP A 64 -7.78 3.81 32.80
N ALA A 65 -9.02 3.99 32.32
CA ALA A 65 -9.45 5.20 31.60
C ALA A 65 -9.29 6.48 32.45
N TYR A 66 -9.66 6.41 33.74
CA TYR A 66 -9.50 7.54 34.65
C TYR A 66 -8.02 7.83 34.94
N MET A 67 -7.19 6.81 35.15
CA MET A 67 -5.76 6.99 35.38
C MET A 67 -5.07 7.55 34.15
N TYR A 68 -5.43 7.07 32.95
CA TYR A 68 -4.96 7.61 31.68
C TYR A 68 -5.26 9.10 31.58
N THR A 69 -6.51 9.51 31.83
CA THR A 69 -6.93 10.93 31.78
C THR A 69 -6.26 11.80 32.86
N ARG A 70 -6.03 11.27 34.07
CA ARG A 70 -5.44 12.00 35.20
C ARG A 70 -3.92 12.13 35.17
N ASN A 71 -3.21 11.29 34.41
CA ASN A 71 -1.76 11.32 34.29
C ASN A 71 -1.28 12.52 33.47
N VAL A 72 -1.51 13.71 34.00
CA VAL A 72 -1.20 15.02 33.43
C VAL A 72 -0.55 15.86 34.53
N ASN A 73 0.63 16.38 34.26
CA ASN A 73 1.38 17.20 35.20
C ASN A 73 0.97 18.69 35.19
N ASP A 74 0.21 19.14 34.19
CA ASP A 74 -0.23 20.52 34.02
C ASP A 74 -1.55 20.82 34.79
N PRO A 75 -1.55 21.74 35.78
CA PRO A 75 -2.75 22.14 36.53
C PRO A 75 -3.83 22.85 35.70
N ALA A 76 -3.49 23.53 34.60
CA ALA A 76 -4.46 24.16 33.70
C ALA A 76 -5.22 23.10 32.90
N MET A 77 -4.52 22.08 32.45
CA MET A 77 -5.11 20.95 31.74
C MET A 77 -6.01 20.11 32.67
N ARG A 78 -5.61 19.89 33.93
CA ARG A 78 -6.49 19.24 34.92
C ARG A 78 -7.83 19.96 35.11
N ARG A 79 -7.82 21.30 35.13
CA ARG A 79 -9.07 22.08 35.18
C ARG A 79 -9.89 21.89 33.91
N SER A 80 -9.24 21.92 32.76
CA SER A 80 -9.90 21.71 31.46
C SER A 80 -10.55 20.33 31.36
N LEU A 81 -9.92 19.28 31.91
CA LEU A 81 -10.50 17.93 31.99
C LEU A 81 -11.79 17.91 32.81
N VAL A 82 -11.83 18.62 33.94
CA VAL A 82 -13.03 18.73 34.78
C VAL A 82 -14.13 19.51 34.06
N ASP A 83 -13.80 20.60 33.37
CA ASP A 83 -14.77 21.37 32.59
C ASP A 83 -15.38 20.54 31.45
N ILE A 84 -14.55 19.73 30.77
CA ILE A 84 -15.00 18.82 29.71
C ILE A 84 -15.88 17.70 30.30
N TYR A 85 -15.51 17.13 31.43
CA TYR A 85 -16.33 16.14 32.15
C TYR A 85 -17.74 16.67 32.44
N HIS A 86 -17.84 17.88 33.01
CA HIS A 86 -19.15 18.51 33.27
C HIS A 86 -19.93 18.79 31.99
N LEU A 87 -19.24 19.23 30.94
CA LEU A 87 -19.85 19.45 29.64
C LEU A 87 -20.40 18.14 29.07
N PHE A 88 -19.67 17.03 29.16
CA PHE A 88 -20.13 15.72 28.73
C PHE A 88 -21.37 15.27 29.51
N HIS A 89 -21.40 15.52 30.81
CA HIS A 89 -22.55 15.17 31.63
C HIS A 89 -23.84 15.94 31.27
N SER A 90 -23.72 17.07 30.57
CA SER A 90 -24.87 17.84 30.06
C SER A 90 -25.54 17.25 28.82
N TYR A 91 -24.88 16.32 28.10
CA TYR A 91 -25.43 15.67 26.91
C TYR A 91 -26.24 14.42 27.24
N HIS A 92 -27.10 14.03 26.31
CA HIS A 92 -27.78 12.73 26.36
C HIS A 92 -26.80 11.59 26.04
N GLU A 93 -27.13 10.39 26.54
CA GLU A 93 -26.31 9.20 26.35
C GLU A 93 -26.02 8.87 24.88
N ASN A 94 -27.05 8.91 24.02
CA ASN A 94 -26.89 8.67 22.58
C ASN A 94 -25.95 9.70 21.92
N GLU A 95 -25.92 10.93 22.42
CA GLU A 95 -25.02 11.97 21.92
C GLU A 95 -23.57 11.71 22.35
N LEU A 96 -23.37 11.17 23.56
CA LEU A 96 -22.05 10.76 24.04
C LEU A 96 -21.50 9.56 23.27
N LEU A 97 -22.33 8.55 23.03
CA LEU A 97 -21.94 7.40 22.22
C LEU A 97 -21.59 7.82 20.79
N SER A 98 -22.41 8.68 20.19
CA SER A 98 -22.12 9.26 18.87
C SER A 98 -20.80 10.05 18.87
N CYS A 99 -20.54 10.84 19.92
CA CYS A 99 -19.30 11.58 20.05
C CYS A 99 -18.08 10.64 20.24
N TYR A 100 -18.22 9.56 21.00
CA TYR A 100 -17.17 8.56 21.19
C TYR A 100 -16.76 7.98 19.83
N TRP A 101 -17.72 7.50 19.04
CA TRP A 101 -17.44 6.92 17.73
C TRP A 101 -16.89 7.94 16.73
N GLU A 102 -17.36 9.19 16.78
CA GLU A 102 -16.80 10.26 15.95
C GLU A 102 -15.32 10.55 16.33
N LEU A 103 -15.00 10.59 17.62
CA LEU A 103 -13.62 10.74 18.10
C LEU A 103 -12.74 9.56 17.70
N TYR A 104 -13.26 8.33 17.82
CA TYR A 104 -12.59 7.10 17.45
C TYR A 104 -12.28 7.06 15.95
N ASP A 105 -13.24 7.40 15.10
CA ASP A 105 -13.02 7.50 13.66
C ASP A 105 -12.03 8.62 13.31
N GLN A 106 -12.06 9.75 14.03
CA GLN A 106 -11.11 10.83 13.81
C GLN A 106 -9.68 10.46 14.22
N LEU A 107 -9.48 9.70 15.29
CA LEU A 107 -8.18 9.13 15.68
C LEU A 107 -7.58 8.30 14.54
N VAL A 108 -8.38 7.38 14.03
CA VAL A 108 -8.02 6.56 12.87
C VAL A 108 -7.77 7.43 11.64
N LEU A 109 -8.46 8.57 11.53
CA LEU A 109 -8.31 9.48 10.42
C LEU A 109 -7.18 10.53 10.58
N GLY A 110 -6.52 10.61 11.73
CA GLY A 110 -5.55 11.65 12.10
C GLY A 110 -4.25 11.65 11.30
N GLU A 111 -3.50 12.77 11.37
CA GLU A 111 -2.20 12.93 10.69
C GLU A 111 -1.01 12.55 11.59
N LYS A 112 -0.06 11.81 11.00
CA LYS A 112 1.36 11.69 11.40
C LYS A 112 1.66 11.07 12.77
N ASP A 113 1.16 9.87 13.03
CA ASP A 113 1.88 8.96 13.93
C ASP A 113 2.06 7.57 13.32
N TYR A 114 3.11 6.89 13.77
CA TYR A 114 3.56 5.56 13.33
C TYR A 114 2.72 4.43 13.94
N ARG A 115 1.60 4.74 14.64
CA ARG A 115 0.65 3.72 15.08
C ARG A 115 0.08 3.04 13.82
N LEU A 116 0.32 1.74 13.71
CA LEU A 116 -0.07 0.92 12.55
C LEU A 116 -1.57 0.59 12.60
N ILE A 117 -2.41 1.62 12.57
CA ILE A 117 -3.86 1.46 12.56
C ILE A 117 -4.29 0.97 11.16
N THR A 118 -5.05 -0.12 11.13
CA THR A 118 -5.60 -0.68 9.89
C THR A 118 -6.63 0.27 9.26
N GLU A 119 -6.45 0.62 7.99
CA GLU A 119 -7.33 1.57 7.29
C GLU A 119 -8.78 1.03 7.21
N PRO A 120 -9.81 1.87 7.41
CA PRO A 120 -11.21 1.44 7.48
C PRO A 120 -11.67 0.63 6.26
N ASN A 121 -11.28 1.09 5.08
CA ASN A 121 -11.65 0.42 3.83
C ASN A 121 -10.92 -0.93 3.69
N LEU A 122 -9.75 -1.11 4.29
CA LEU A 122 -9.08 -2.41 4.27
C LEU A 122 -9.81 -3.41 5.17
N CYS A 123 -10.25 -2.99 6.37
CA CYS A 123 -11.07 -3.85 7.24
C CYS A 123 -12.34 -4.32 6.50
N ARG A 124 -13.05 -3.38 5.88
CA ARG A 124 -14.25 -3.69 5.08
C ARG A 124 -13.96 -4.58 3.89
N LEU A 125 -12.85 -4.33 3.17
CA LEU A 125 -12.46 -5.19 2.04
C LEU A 125 -12.32 -6.64 2.49
N VAL A 126 -11.58 -6.90 3.58
CA VAL A 126 -11.37 -8.25 4.10
C VAL A 126 -12.69 -8.85 4.55
N SER A 127 -13.46 -8.13 5.38
CA SER A 127 -14.78 -8.57 5.87
C SER A 127 -15.75 -8.93 4.75
N ASP A 128 -15.78 -8.15 3.67
CA ASP A 128 -16.72 -8.35 2.55
C ASP A 128 -16.31 -9.49 1.61
N THR A 129 -15.06 -9.92 1.64
CA THR A 129 -14.49 -10.86 0.64
C THR A 129 -14.29 -12.27 1.16
N GLU A 130 -14.21 -12.43 2.47
CA GLU A 130 -14.05 -13.74 3.10
C GLU A 130 -15.41 -14.25 3.59
N SER A 131 -15.52 -15.58 3.71
CA SER A 131 -16.73 -16.22 4.21
C SER A 131 -16.49 -16.68 5.64
N PHE A 132 -17.46 -16.41 6.51
CA PHE A 132 -17.40 -16.74 7.92
C PHE A 132 -18.57 -17.65 8.29
N HIS A 133 -18.31 -18.61 9.17
CA HIS A 133 -19.30 -19.53 9.73
C HIS A 133 -19.50 -19.26 11.22
N GLU A 134 -20.67 -19.66 11.75
CA GLU A 134 -20.99 -19.52 13.18
C GLU A 134 -19.90 -20.16 14.06
N ASP A 135 -19.59 -19.52 15.18
CA ASP A 135 -18.61 -19.96 16.18
C ASP A 135 -17.15 -20.10 15.70
N GLU A 136 -16.81 -19.66 14.49
CA GLU A 136 -15.41 -19.66 14.01
C GLU A 136 -14.51 -18.78 14.89
N LYS A 137 -13.28 -19.26 15.11
CA LYS A 137 -12.27 -18.53 15.88
C LYS A 137 -11.52 -17.55 14.99
N VAL A 138 -11.70 -16.26 15.28
CA VAL A 138 -11.04 -15.16 14.58
C VAL A 138 -9.95 -14.56 15.44
N LEU A 139 -8.74 -14.54 14.90
CA LEU A 139 -7.59 -13.88 15.50
C LEU A 139 -7.23 -12.61 14.72
N ASP A 140 -7.06 -11.51 15.43
CA ASP A 140 -6.40 -10.32 14.91
C ASP A 140 -5.03 -10.14 15.60
N VAL A 141 -3.97 -10.09 14.79
CA VAL A 141 -2.59 -9.95 15.26
C VAL A 141 -2.16 -8.49 15.08
N ASN A 142 -1.78 -7.84 16.19
CA ASN A 142 -1.57 -6.39 16.28
C ASN A 142 -2.90 -5.62 16.14
N ILE A 143 -3.83 -5.91 17.05
CA ILE A 143 -5.22 -5.42 16.99
C ILE A 143 -5.35 -3.90 17.08
N GLY A 144 -4.35 -3.22 17.64
CA GLY A 144 -4.38 -1.80 17.98
C GLY A 144 -5.64 -1.47 18.76
N GLN A 145 -6.41 -0.53 18.23
CA GLN A 145 -7.67 -0.06 18.83
C GLN A 145 -8.89 -0.93 18.49
N GLY A 146 -8.70 -2.16 17.98
CA GLY A 146 -9.74 -3.16 17.78
C GLY A 146 -10.57 -3.02 16.50
N ARG A 147 -10.20 -2.12 15.59
CA ARG A 147 -11.05 -1.72 14.46
C ARG A 147 -11.47 -2.87 13.54
N PHE A 148 -10.55 -3.78 13.23
CA PHE A 148 -10.85 -4.90 12.35
C PHE A 148 -11.89 -5.83 12.98
N LEU A 149 -11.73 -6.18 14.26
CA LEU A 149 -12.68 -7.01 15.00
C LEU A 149 -14.06 -6.35 15.13
N ILE A 150 -14.11 -5.03 15.44
CA ILE A 150 -15.38 -4.27 15.49
C ILE A 150 -16.09 -4.33 14.13
N THR A 151 -15.35 -4.05 13.04
CA THR A 151 -15.91 -4.09 11.67
C THR A 151 -16.47 -5.47 11.33
N LEU A 152 -15.83 -6.53 11.80
CA LEU A 152 -16.27 -7.90 11.55
C LEU A 152 -17.50 -8.27 12.39
N HIS A 153 -17.53 -7.87 13.66
CA HIS A 153 -18.65 -8.09 14.58
C HIS A 153 -19.96 -7.45 14.09
N GLU A 154 -19.90 -6.27 13.46
CA GLU A 154 -21.06 -5.60 12.86
C GLU A 154 -21.88 -6.51 11.92
N HIS A 155 -21.21 -7.46 11.25
CA HIS A 155 -21.84 -8.35 10.26
C HIS A 155 -21.86 -9.82 10.71
N HIS A 156 -21.01 -10.18 11.69
CA HIS A 156 -20.82 -11.55 12.16
C HIS A 156 -20.68 -11.58 13.70
N PRO A 157 -21.77 -11.32 14.44
CA PRO A 157 -21.73 -11.24 15.89
C PRO A 157 -21.44 -12.58 16.59
N ASP A 158 -21.71 -13.70 15.91
CA ASP A 158 -21.58 -15.06 16.45
C ASP A 158 -20.14 -15.63 16.36
N LEU A 159 -19.16 -14.82 15.97
CA LEU A 159 -17.76 -15.23 15.90
C LEU A 159 -17.06 -15.15 17.26
N GLN A 160 -16.03 -16.00 17.44
CA GLN A 160 -15.20 -15.98 18.64
C GLN A 160 -13.96 -15.12 18.39
N PHE A 161 -13.87 -13.99 19.06
CA PHE A 161 -12.81 -13.00 18.79
C PHE A 161 -11.63 -13.12 19.75
N PHE A 162 -10.42 -13.09 19.18
CA PHE A 162 -9.14 -13.11 19.87
C PHE A 162 -8.24 -12.01 19.33
N GLY A 163 -7.37 -11.47 20.19
CA GLY A 163 -6.46 -10.40 19.77
C GLY A 163 -5.15 -10.35 20.55
N TYR A 164 -4.06 -10.03 19.85
CA TYR A 164 -2.77 -9.67 20.48
C TYR A 164 -2.43 -8.21 20.20
N ASP A 165 -1.93 -7.53 21.21
CA ASP A 165 -1.21 -6.27 21.06
C ASP A 165 -0.18 -6.10 22.18
N LEU A 166 0.82 -5.25 21.94
CA LEU A 166 1.84 -4.86 22.92
C LEU A 166 1.58 -3.47 23.52
N ASN A 167 0.76 -2.64 22.87
CA ASN A 167 0.48 -1.28 23.31
C ASN A 167 -0.74 -1.25 24.24
N ASN A 168 -0.49 -1.01 25.53
CA ASN A 168 -1.55 -0.93 26.53
C ASN A 168 -2.53 0.23 26.31
N ASP A 169 -2.09 1.34 25.70
CA ASP A 169 -2.97 2.48 25.44
C ASP A 169 -3.98 2.15 24.32
N ASP A 170 -3.50 1.48 23.27
CA ASP A 170 -4.38 1.01 22.18
C ASP A 170 -5.34 -0.09 22.70
N LEU A 171 -4.85 -1.00 23.55
CA LEU A 171 -5.68 -2.03 24.20
C LEU A 171 -6.74 -1.42 25.12
N LEU A 172 -6.46 -0.32 25.81
CA LEU A 172 -7.44 0.39 26.62
C LEU A 172 -8.59 0.90 25.73
N VAL A 173 -8.26 1.57 24.62
CA VAL A 173 -9.27 2.04 23.66
C VAL A 173 -10.06 0.88 23.06
N ALA A 174 -9.38 -0.21 22.67
CA ALA A 174 -10.03 -1.41 22.14
C ALA A 174 -11.04 -2.01 23.14
N ARG A 175 -10.64 -2.15 24.41
CA ARG A 175 -11.50 -2.69 25.48
C ARG A 175 -12.74 -1.83 25.75
N MET A 176 -12.59 -0.50 25.71
CA MET A 176 -13.74 0.41 25.81
C MET A 176 -14.69 0.21 24.63
N SER A 177 -14.16 0.17 23.41
CA SER A 177 -14.96 -0.03 22.20
C SER A 177 -15.67 -1.39 22.19
N PHE A 178 -14.98 -2.48 22.58
CA PHE A 178 -15.60 -3.80 22.69
C PHE A 178 -16.72 -3.83 23.75
N TYR A 179 -16.54 -3.14 24.88
CA TYR A 179 -17.60 -3.01 25.88
C TYR A 179 -18.83 -2.26 25.33
N LEU A 180 -18.61 -1.16 24.61
CA LEU A 180 -19.71 -0.37 24.03
C LEU A 180 -20.48 -1.12 22.94
N GLU A 181 -19.83 -2.04 22.23
CA GLU A 181 -20.43 -2.90 21.21
C GLU A 181 -20.93 -4.26 21.76
N ASP A 182 -20.89 -4.47 23.09
CA ASP A 182 -21.26 -5.76 23.73
C ASP A 182 -20.48 -6.97 23.16
N MET A 183 -19.21 -6.75 22.82
CA MET A 183 -18.32 -7.75 22.24
C MET A 183 -17.52 -8.50 23.31
N ASN A 184 -17.56 -9.83 23.26
CA ASN A 184 -16.66 -10.67 24.05
C ASN A 184 -15.39 -11.00 23.25
N VAL A 185 -14.30 -10.31 23.57
CA VAL A 185 -12.99 -10.50 22.92
C VAL A 185 -11.95 -11.01 23.93
N VAL A 186 -11.30 -12.12 23.60
CA VAL A 186 -10.18 -12.65 24.39
C VAL A 186 -8.90 -11.93 24.01
N ILE A 187 -8.52 -10.92 24.80
CA ILE A 187 -7.28 -10.18 24.63
C ILE A 187 -6.12 -10.91 25.28
N LEU A 188 -5.10 -11.18 24.47
CA LEU A 188 -3.91 -11.90 24.83
C LEU A 188 -2.76 -10.89 24.87
N GLY A 189 -2.71 -10.10 25.96
CA GLY A 189 -1.77 -8.99 26.19
C GLY A 189 -0.31 -9.45 26.34
N SER A 190 0.24 -10.02 25.28
CA SER A 190 1.56 -10.61 25.21
C SER A 190 2.11 -10.48 23.80
N ASP A 191 3.42 -10.64 23.67
CA ASP A 191 4.07 -10.71 22.38
C ASP A 191 3.60 -11.96 21.62
N PHE A 192 2.87 -11.76 20.52
CA PHE A 192 2.34 -12.85 19.69
C PHE A 192 3.45 -13.84 19.34
N LEU A 193 4.68 -13.38 19.05
CA LEU A 193 5.79 -14.27 18.66
C LEU A 193 6.24 -15.20 19.81
N LYS A 194 6.07 -14.77 21.07
CA LYS A 194 6.48 -15.51 22.27
C LYS A 194 5.43 -16.47 22.80
N ASP A 195 4.23 -16.43 22.25
CA ASP A 195 3.19 -17.34 22.71
C ASP A 195 3.57 -18.81 22.46
N ILE A 196 3.46 -19.64 23.47
CA ILE A 196 3.75 -21.07 23.39
C ILE A 196 2.49 -21.92 23.20
N ARG A 197 1.31 -21.28 23.20
CA ARG A 197 0.04 -21.98 22.97
C ARG A 197 -0.01 -22.48 21.53
N GLU A 198 -0.50 -23.71 21.37
CA GLU A 198 -0.72 -24.36 20.07
C GLU A 198 -2.16 -24.18 19.56
N GLU A 199 -2.85 -23.16 20.06
CA GLU A 199 -4.22 -22.82 19.68
C GLU A 199 -4.29 -22.55 18.16
N THR A 200 -5.42 -22.94 17.57
CA THR A 200 -5.65 -22.81 16.14
C THR A 200 -6.85 -21.94 15.86
N TYR A 201 -6.79 -21.19 14.77
CA TYR A 201 -7.81 -20.23 14.38
C TYR A 201 -8.29 -20.51 12.96
N ASP A 202 -9.58 -20.26 12.73
CA ASP A 202 -10.24 -20.46 11.44
C ASP A 202 -10.04 -19.24 10.54
N PHE A 203 -9.90 -18.06 11.13
CA PHE A 203 -9.47 -16.86 10.44
C PHE A 203 -8.39 -16.11 11.21
N ILE A 204 -7.35 -15.65 10.51
CA ILE A 204 -6.29 -14.82 11.10
C ILE A 204 -6.04 -13.59 10.23
N PHE A 205 -6.22 -12.40 10.79
CA PHE A 205 -5.78 -11.15 10.18
C PHE A 205 -4.44 -10.73 10.76
N VAL A 206 -3.49 -10.36 9.88
CA VAL A 206 -2.15 -9.92 10.29
C VAL A 206 -1.83 -8.58 9.63
N ASN A 207 -1.92 -7.50 10.41
CA ASN A 207 -1.36 -6.20 10.06
C ASN A 207 -0.23 -5.83 11.02
N TYR A 208 0.80 -6.66 11.00
CA TYR A 208 1.95 -6.53 11.90
C TYR A 208 2.98 -5.53 11.35
N PRO A 209 3.69 -4.76 12.20
CA PRO A 209 4.75 -3.87 11.76
C PRO A 209 5.76 -4.54 10.81
N TRP A 210 5.92 -3.97 9.62
CA TRP A 210 6.80 -4.55 8.60
C TRP A 210 8.26 -4.47 8.99
N GLN A 211 9.01 -5.56 8.74
CA GLN A 211 10.48 -5.60 8.89
C GLN A 211 10.98 -5.26 10.30
N MET A 212 10.14 -5.47 11.33
CA MET A 212 10.63 -5.46 12.70
C MET A 212 11.62 -6.60 12.89
N ASN A 213 12.89 -6.25 13.12
CA ASN A 213 13.93 -7.20 13.48
C ASN A 213 13.66 -7.71 14.89
N SER A 214 12.85 -8.76 15.02
CA SER A 214 12.94 -9.62 16.19
C SER A 214 14.15 -10.53 15.99
N SER A 215 15.17 -10.40 16.84
CA SER A 215 16.24 -11.40 16.96
C SER A 215 15.75 -12.73 17.57
N GLN A 216 14.43 -12.88 17.69
CA GLN A 216 13.76 -13.91 18.47
C GLN A 216 13.16 -14.94 17.53
N PRO A 217 13.30 -16.23 17.86
CA PRO A 217 12.77 -17.30 17.03
C PRO A 217 11.24 -17.34 17.08
N VAL A 218 10.62 -17.66 15.95
CA VAL A 218 9.20 -18.03 15.90
C VAL A 218 8.99 -19.33 16.68
N LEU A 219 8.10 -19.33 17.68
CA LEU A 219 7.74 -20.53 18.43
C LEU A 219 6.48 -21.19 17.86
N GLY A 220 6.39 -22.52 17.95
CA GLY A 220 5.23 -23.30 17.52
C GLY A 220 5.20 -23.59 16.01
N HIS A 221 6.16 -24.37 15.50
CA HIS A 221 6.22 -24.73 14.09
C HIS A 221 5.26 -25.88 13.75
N ARG A 222 4.32 -25.65 12.84
CA ARG A 222 3.40 -26.68 12.32
C ARG A 222 3.63 -26.95 10.84
N TYR A 223 3.61 -25.90 10.03
CA TYR A 223 3.82 -25.97 8.59
C TYR A 223 5.20 -25.41 8.24
N LEU A 224 5.46 -24.16 8.61
CA LEU A 224 6.69 -23.45 8.27
C LEU A 224 7.76 -23.63 9.36
N GLN A 225 8.94 -24.07 8.93
CA GLN A 225 10.11 -24.28 9.79
C GLN A 225 11.09 -23.10 9.70
N SER A 226 11.02 -22.33 8.62
CA SER A 226 11.76 -21.08 8.47
C SER A 226 11.55 -20.13 9.67
N ASP A 227 12.64 -19.52 10.12
CA ASP A 227 12.65 -18.37 11.01
C ASP A 227 13.22 -17.19 10.24
N MET A 228 12.42 -16.14 10.05
CA MET A 228 12.80 -14.99 9.25
C MET A 228 12.45 -13.70 9.99
N PRO A 229 13.45 -12.97 10.51
CA PRO A 229 13.25 -11.66 11.10
C PRO A 229 12.47 -10.73 10.15
N GLY A 230 11.49 -10.01 10.68
CA GLY A 230 10.60 -9.16 9.90
C GLY A 230 9.36 -9.84 9.32
N TYR A 231 9.29 -11.18 9.31
CA TYR A 231 8.13 -11.96 8.84
C TYR A 231 7.61 -12.98 9.87
N GLY A 232 8.13 -12.96 11.10
CA GLY A 232 7.77 -13.91 12.15
C GLY A 232 6.26 -13.98 12.45
N ALA A 233 5.55 -12.84 12.40
CA ALA A 233 4.11 -12.81 12.64
C ALA A 233 3.32 -13.53 11.53
N MET A 234 3.73 -13.38 10.28
CA MET A 234 3.16 -14.12 9.15
C MET A 234 3.42 -15.62 9.29
N ILE A 235 4.66 -16.00 9.58
CA ILE A 235 5.06 -17.41 9.76
C ILE A 235 4.24 -18.04 10.89
N LYS A 236 4.14 -17.34 12.03
CA LYS A 236 3.38 -17.82 13.18
C LYS A 236 1.88 -17.91 12.89
N ALA A 237 1.30 -16.90 12.25
CA ALA A 237 -0.10 -16.95 11.83
C ALA A 237 -0.38 -18.17 10.96
N ILE A 238 0.46 -18.43 9.94
CA ILE A 238 0.33 -19.63 9.10
C ILE A 238 0.39 -20.90 9.96
N ASN A 239 1.33 -20.99 10.90
CA ASN A 239 1.45 -22.13 11.81
C ASN A 239 0.28 -22.30 12.80
N SER A 240 -0.43 -21.21 13.10
CA SER A 240 -1.62 -21.18 13.97
C SER A 240 -2.94 -21.38 13.21
N LEU A 241 -2.92 -21.66 11.91
CA LEU A 241 -4.15 -21.97 11.17
C LEU A 241 -4.73 -23.33 11.56
N SER A 242 -6.07 -23.40 11.64
CA SER A 242 -6.81 -24.67 11.58
C SER A 242 -6.65 -25.31 10.19
N GLU A 243 -7.00 -26.58 10.02
CA GLU A 243 -6.77 -27.30 8.75
C GLU A 243 -7.43 -26.65 7.53
N GLN A 244 -8.58 -25.99 7.73
CA GLN A 244 -9.35 -25.28 6.70
C GLN A 244 -9.26 -23.76 6.86
N GLY A 245 -8.47 -23.28 7.82
CA GLY A 245 -8.40 -21.88 8.17
C GLY A 245 -7.77 -21.01 7.07
N VAL A 246 -8.04 -19.72 7.17
CA VAL A 246 -7.55 -18.69 6.26
C VAL A 246 -6.77 -17.64 7.04
N ALA A 247 -5.57 -17.28 6.57
CA ALA A 247 -4.89 -16.09 7.06
C ALA A 247 -4.79 -15.04 5.95
N ILE A 248 -5.10 -13.79 6.28
CA ILE A 248 -4.84 -12.62 5.44
C ILE A 248 -3.72 -11.82 6.07
N CYS A 249 -2.55 -11.80 5.42
CA CYS A 249 -1.40 -11.04 5.88
C CYS A 249 -1.16 -9.81 5.01
N VAL A 250 -1.09 -8.65 5.64
CA VAL A 250 -0.61 -7.42 5.02
C VAL A 250 0.93 -7.46 4.99
N SER A 251 1.50 -7.46 3.80
CA SER A 251 2.96 -7.46 3.61
C SER A 251 3.39 -6.31 2.71
N ASP A 252 4.63 -5.86 2.84
CA ASP A 252 5.20 -4.94 1.87
C ASP A 252 5.36 -5.62 0.48
N ASP A 253 5.29 -4.84 -0.59
CA ASP A 253 5.35 -5.35 -1.96
C ASP A 253 6.69 -6.04 -2.30
N SER A 254 7.75 -5.73 -1.56
CA SER A 254 9.08 -6.31 -1.80
C SER A 254 9.22 -7.74 -1.31
N PHE A 255 8.37 -8.21 -0.38
CA PHE A 255 8.38 -9.61 0.07
C PHE A 255 8.28 -10.59 -1.11
N GLY A 256 7.53 -10.24 -2.15
CA GLY A 256 7.29 -11.11 -3.30
C GLY A 256 8.47 -11.25 -4.27
N SER A 257 9.49 -10.38 -4.20
CA SER A 257 10.59 -10.34 -5.17
C SER A 257 11.99 -10.32 -4.56
N LYS A 258 12.12 -10.05 -3.26
CA LYS A 258 13.40 -10.05 -2.54
C LYS A 258 14.07 -11.43 -2.57
N ALA A 259 15.40 -11.41 -2.71
CA ALA A 259 16.20 -12.63 -2.70
C ALA A 259 16.26 -13.24 -1.29
N GLU A 260 16.27 -12.40 -0.26
CA GLU A 260 16.33 -12.80 1.15
C GLU A 260 15.11 -13.61 1.58
N THR A 261 13.96 -13.39 0.94
CA THR A 261 12.69 -14.05 1.28
C THR A 261 12.41 -15.29 0.41
N VAL A 262 13.31 -15.68 -0.50
CA VAL A 262 13.06 -16.78 -1.45
C VAL A 262 12.84 -18.13 -0.77
N ASN A 263 13.62 -18.46 0.27
CA ASN A 263 13.49 -19.74 0.98
C ASN A 263 12.14 -19.87 1.70
N LEU A 264 11.66 -18.77 2.30
CA LEU A 264 10.34 -18.75 2.92
C LEU A 264 9.22 -18.89 1.88
N ARG A 265 9.33 -18.20 0.73
CA ARG A 265 8.37 -18.37 -0.38
C ARG A 265 8.38 -19.79 -0.94
N GLN A 266 9.55 -20.45 -1.01
CA GLN A 266 9.68 -21.86 -1.37
C GLN A 266 8.90 -22.76 -0.43
N GLU A 267 9.14 -22.65 0.89
CA GLU A 267 8.39 -23.44 1.87
C GLU A 267 6.88 -23.22 1.76
N ILE A 268 6.43 -21.97 1.61
CA ILE A 268 5.00 -21.63 1.47
C ILE A 268 4.38 -22.29 0.24
N VAL A 269 5.04 -22.21 -0.91
CA VAL A 269 4.50 -22.73 -2.19
C VAL A 269 4.57 -24.26 -2.22
N ASP A 270 5.68 -24.85 -1.79
CA ASP A 270 5.88 -26.30 -1.82
C ASP A 270 4.98 -27.03 -0.83
N GLN A 271 4.54 -26.35 0.23
CA GLN A 271 3.53 -26.85 1.16
C GLN A 271 2.08 -26.49 0.79
N HIS A 272 1.87 -25.86 -0.38
CA HIS A 272 0.55 -25.50 -0.88
C HIS A 272 -0.24 -24.55 0.06
N LEU A 273 0.47 -23.69 0.79
CA LEU A 273 -0.11 -22.83 1.83
C LEU A 273 -0.63 -21.49 1.29
N LEU A 274 -0.31 -21.13 0.05
CA LEU A 274 -0.73 -19.88 -0.57
C LEU A 274 -1.95 -20.11 -1.48
N SER A 275 -2.98 -19.29 -1.32
CA SER A 275 -4.18 -19.34 -2.16
C SER A 275 -4.50 -18.01 -2.84
N GLY A 276 -3.88 -16.90 -2.44
CA GLY A 276 -4.08 -15.62 -3.11
C GLY A 276 -2.96 -14.60 -2.91
N ILE A 277 -2.76 -13.78 -3.94
CA ILE A 277 -1.85 -12.63 -3.94
C ILE A 277 -2.62 -11.44 -4.53
N MET A 278 -2.74 -10.35 -3.76
CA MET A 278 -3.36 -9.12 -4.24
C MET A 278 -2.41 -7.93 -4.06
N ALA A 279 -1.93 -7.35 -5.16
CA ALA A 279 -1.12 -6.14 -5.11
C ALA A 279 -2.02 -4.91 -4.87
N MET A 280 -1.74 -4.14 -3.83
CA MET A 280 -2.62 -3.06 -3.36
C MET A 280 -2.17 -1.67 -3.85
N PRO A 281 -3.08 -0.69 -3.93
CA PRO A 281 -2.73 0.67 -4.36
C PRO A 281 -1.70 1.34 -3.45
N LYS A 282 -0.69 1.97 -4.04
CA LYS A 282 0.28 2.79 -3.28
C LYS A 282 -0.34 4.09 -2.79
N GLY A 283 0.12 4.55 -1.62
CA GLY A 283 -0.25 5.84 -1.04
C GLY A 283 -1.65 5.91 -0.44
N THR A 284 -2.27 4.74 -0.16
CA THR A 284 -3.56 4.65 0.55
C THR A 284 -3.41 4.51 2.05
N TRP A 285 -2.19 4.33 2.55
CA TRP A 285 -1.85 4.45 3.96
C TRP A 285 -1.41 5.88 4.27
N LYS A 286 -1.74 6.38 5.46
CA LYS A 286 -1.35 7.74 5.89
C LYS A 286 0.11 7.84 6.33
N TRP A 287 0.65 6.76 6.87
CA TRP A 287 2.00 6.70 7.44
C TRP A 287 3.07 6.25 6.42
N THR A 288 2.67 5.76 5.24
CA THR A 288 3.62 5.33 4.20
C THR A 288 3.05 5.45 2.78
N SER A 289 3.92 5.79 1.82
CA SER A 289 3.62 5.71 0.39
C SER A 289 4.11 4.41 -0.26
N ARG A 290 4.72 3.50 0.52
CA ARG A 290 5.23 2.21 0.02
C ARG A 290 4.10 1.35 -0.53
N GLY A 291 4.44 0.48 -1.47
CA GLY A 291 3.50 -0.54 -1.93
C GLY A 291 3.38 -1.66 -0.92
N TYR A 292 2.20 -2.27 -0.91
CA TYR A 292 1.86 -3.39 -0.06
C TYR A 292 0.99 -4.36 -0.83
N GLN A 293 0.81 -5.55 -0.27
CA GLN A 293 0.03 -6.62 -0.83
C GLN A 293 -0.73 -7.36 0.27
N LEU A 294 -1.85 -7.97 -0.09
CA LEU A 294 -2.53 -8.95 0.73
C LEU A 294 -2.14 -10.34 0.26
N LEU A 295 -1.61 -11.14 1.18
CA LEU A 295 -1.32 -12.54 0.96
C LEU A 295 -2.37 -13.36 1.67
N ARG A 296 -3.07 -14.20 0.92
CA ARG A 296 -4.07 -15.11 1.43
C ARG A 296 -3.46 -16.50 1.55
N PHE A 297 -3.37 -16.98 2.78
CA PHE A 297 -2.86 -18.30 3.10
C PHE A 297 -4.01 -19.23 3.45
N SER A 298 -4.12 -20.31 2.70
CA SER A 298 -5.00 -21.45 2.94
C SER A 298 -4.53 -22.57 2.02
N ARG A 299 -4.86 -23.82 2.33
CA ARG A 299 -4.45 -24.96 1.48
C ARG A 299 -5.05 -24.85 0.08
N SER A 300 -4.21 -24.75 -0.96
CA SER A 300 -4.66 -24.69 -2.35
C SER A 300 -3.56 -25.05 -3.37
N ASP A 301 -3.96 -25.69 -4.46
CA ASP A 301 -3.13 -25.88 -5.66
C ASP A 301 -3.21 -24.68 -6.64
N VAL A 302 -4.23 -23.84 -6.44
CA VAL A 302 -4.54 -22.68 -7.29
C VAL A 302 -4.41 -21.41 -6.46
N ILE A 303 -3.56 -20.53 -6.93
CA ILE A 303 -3.35 -19.19 -6.38
C ILE A 303 -4.10 -18.19 -7.24
N ARG A 304 -4.96 -17.38 -6.61
CA ARG A 304 -5.64 -16.26 -7.25
C ARG A 304 -4.75 -15.03 -7.22
N VAL A 305 -4.42 -14.49 -8.37
CA VAL A 305 -3.56 -13.31 -8.53
C VAL A 305 -4.39 -12.13 -8.97
N VAL A 306 -4.36 -11.04 -8.18
CA VAL A 306 -5.11 -9.81 -8.42
C VAL A 306 -4.18 -8.61 -8.43
N ASP A 307 -4.30 -7.76 -9.46
CA ASP A 307 -3.65 -6.45 -9.48
C ASP A 307 -4.67 -5.36 -9.16
N ALA A 308 -4.77 -5.05 -7.87
CA ALA A 308 -5.67 -4.04 -7.35
C ALA A 308 -5.00 -2.64 -7.27
N ARG A 309 -3.80 -2.43 -7.84
CA ARG A 309 -3.04 -1.17 -7.65
C ARG A 309 -3.74 0.09 -8.14
N LYS A 310 -4.69 -0.06 -9.07
CA LYS A 310 -5.53 1.03 -9.58
C LYS A 310 -6.81 1.27 -8.77
N GLY A 311 -7.10 0.43 -7.79
CA GLY A 311 -8.30 0.48 -6.94
C GLY A 311 -8.25 1.56 -5.87
N LYS A 312 -7.98 2.81 -6.26
CA LYS A 312 -7.94 3.97 -5.36
C LYS A 312 -8.64 5.17 -5.95
N LYS A 313 -9.17 6.03 -5.08
CA LYS A 313 -9.75 7.33 -5.42
C LYS A 313 -9.12 8.44 -4.60
N THR A 314 -9.07 9.64 -5.15
CA THR A 314 -8.52 10.81 -4.44
C THR A 314 -9.64 11.56 -3.71
N LYS A 315 -9.48 11.74 -2.40
CA LYS A 315 -10.37 12.53 -1.55
C LYS A 315 -9.51 13.51 -0.73
N HIS A 316 -9.81 14.82 -0.80
CA HIS A 316 -9.05 15.88 -0.10
C HIS A 316 -7.51 15.77 -0.24
N ARG A 317 -7.01 15.52 -1.47
CA ARG A 317 -5.58 15.32 -1.79
C ARG A 317 -4.94 14.07 -1.17
N GLN A 318 -5.70 13.21 -0.50
CA GLN A 318 -5.28 11.89 -0.04
C GLN A 318 -5.85 10.81 -0.94
N SER A 319 -5.10 9.73 -1.16
CA SER A 319 -5.63 8.56 -1.86
C SER A 319 -6.27 7.62 -0.83
N VAL A 320 -7.46 7.13 -1.13
CA VAL A 320 -8.16 6.12 -0.31
C VAL A 320 -8.51 4.93 -1.18
N LEU A 321 -8.65 3.74 -0.58
CA LEU A 321 -9.08 2.54 -1.29
C LEU A 321 -10.47 2.74 -1.90
N ASP A 322 -10.64 2.29 -3.13
CA ASP A 322 -11.93 2.27 -3.82
C ASP A 322 -12.44 0.84 -3.91
N LEU A 323 -13.30 0.47 -2.95
CA LEU A 323 -13.72 -0.92 -2.74
C LEU A 323 -14.47 -1.50 -3.93
N ASP A 324 -15.33 -0.72 -4.56
CA ASP A 324 -16.10 -1.16 -5.73
C ASP A 324 -15.16 -1.48 -6.90
N ALA A 325 -14.17 -0.60 -7.14
CA ALA A 325 -13.15 -0.83 -8.16
C ALA A 325 -12.29 -2.06 -7.86
N ILE A 326 -11.90 -2.28 -6.59
CA ILE A 326 -11.14 -3.45 -6.17
C ILE A 326 -11.95 -4.73 -6.38
N LYS A 327 -13.23 -4.75 -5.96
CA LYS A 327 -14.13 -5.91 -6.13
C LYS A 327 -14.30 -6.27 -7.62
N VAL A 328 -14.39 -5.28 -8.51
CA VAL A 328 -14.38 -5.53 -9.96
C VAL A 328 -13.07 -6.17 -10.41
N MET A 329 -11.91 -5.67 -9.95
CA MET A 329 -10.61 -6.24 -10.30
C MET A 329 -10.41 -7.67 -9.77
N MET A 330 -11.07 -8.04 -8.67
CA MET A 330 -11.05 -9.42 -8.16
C MET A 330 -11.77 -10.40 -9.10
N ASN A 331 -12.80 -9.95 -9.82
CA ASN A 331 -13.47 -10.76 -10.83
C ASN A 331 -12.56 -11.07 -12.03
N ASP A 332 -11.61 -10.18 -12.32
CA ASP A 332 -10.56 -10.35 -13.35
C ASP A 332 -9.32 -11.09 -12.82
N SER A 333 -9.43 -11.79 -11.69
CA SER A 333 -8.32 -12.54 -11.09
C SER A 333 -7.77 -13.62 -12.02
N LEU A 334 -6.45 -13.77 -12.03
CA LEU A 334 -5.78 -14.85 -12.74
C LEU A 334 -5.61 -16.06 -11.81
N ALA A 335 -6.03 -17.24 -12.26
CA ALA A 335 -5.76 -18.50 -11.59
C ALA A 335 -4.39 -19.05 -12.03
N VAL A 336 -3.47 -19.17 -11.08
CA VAL A 336 -2.10 -19.66 -11.31
C VAL A 336 -1.87 -20.93 -10.49
N LYS A 337 -1.25 -21.96 -11.05
CA LYS A 337 -0.92 -23.18 -10.32
C LYS A 337 0.39 -23.00 -9.53
N ASN A 338 0.56 -23.69 -8.41
CA ASN A 338 1.82 -23.69 -7.64
C ASN A 338 3.05 -23.97 -8.52
N LYS A 339 2.95 -24.92 -9.45
CA LYS A 339 4.02 -25.21 -10.41
C LYS A 339 4.46 -23.99 -11.23
N THR A 340 3.53 -23.13 -11.62
CA THR A 340 3.86 -21.90 -12.34
C THR A 340 4.60 -20.92 -11.45
N ILE A 341 4.30 -20.85 -10.16
CA ILE A 341 5.07 -20.03 -9.20
C ILE A 341 6.50 -20.57 -9.07
N GLN A 342 6.65 -21.90 -8.95
CA GLN A 342 7.96 -22.56 -8.91
C GLN A 342 8.80 -22.27 -10.16
N GLU A 343 8.19 -22.33 -11.35
CA GLU A 343 8.84 -22.02 -12.64
C GLU A 343 9.24 -20.54 -12.80
N ASN A 344 8.68 -19.64 -11.98
CA ASN A 344 9.03 -18.21 -11.97
C ASN A 344 9.79 -17.85 -10.67
N ASP A 345 10.73 -18.70 -10.27
CA ASP A 345 11.64 -18.48 -9.13
C ASP A 345 10.94 -18.12 -7.82
N TYR A 346 9.75 -18.71 -7.60
CA TYR A 346 8.93 -18.49 -6.42
C TYR A 346 8.53 -17.02 -6.22
N SER A 347 8.42 -16.22 -7.29
CA SER A 347 8.04 -14.80 -7.23
C SER A 347 6.57 -14.64 -6.82
N PHE A 348 6.26 -13.75 -5.87
CA PHE A 348 4.87 -13.33 -5.61
C PHE A 348 4.54 -11.98 -6.28
N ASP A 349 5.40 -11.47 -7.16
CA ASP A 349 5.06 -10.26 -7.93
C ASP A 349 3.95 -10.60 -8.95
N VAL A 350 2.76 -10.05 -8.72
CA VAL A 350 1.56 -10.22 -9.56
C VAL A 350 1.84 -9.92 -11.04
N LEU A 351 2.77 -9.00 -11.31
CA LEU A 351 3.12 -8.61 -12.67
C LEU A 351 3.77 -9.74 -13.45
N THR A 352 4.52 -10.61 -12.79
CA THR A 352 5.13 -11.80 -13.38
C THR A 352 4.08 -12.63 -14.13
N TYR A 353 2.88 -12.76 -13.56
CA TYR A 353 1.82 -13.62 -14.05
C TYR A 353 0.89 -12.90 -15.01
N LEU A 354 0.47 -11.69 -14.65
CA LEU A 354 -0.45 -10.90 -15.46
C LEU A 354 0.17 -10.46 -16.79
N TYR A 355 1.44 -10.08 -16.78
CA TYR A 355 2.12 -9.69 -17.99
C TYR A 355 2.37 -10.86 -18.92
N LYS A 356 2.81 -12.01 -18.40
CA LYS A 356 3.00 -13.21 -19.22
C LYS A 356 1.72 -13.65 -19.91
N ALA A 357 0.58 -13.56 -19.23
CA ALA A 357 -0.73 -13.89 -19.79
C ALA A 357 -1.21 -12.89 -20.87
N ARG A 358 -0.74 -11.63 -20.83
CA ARG A 358 -1.17 -10.54 -21.71
C ARG A 358 -0.17 -10.21 -22.83
N LEU A 359 1.03 -10.79 -22.78
CA LEU A 359 2.10 -10.54 -23.72
C LEU A 359 1.87 -11.33 -25.01
N HIS A 360 1.68 -10.62 -26.12
CA HIS A 360 1.50 -11.18 -27.44
C HIS A 360 2.57 -10.59 -28.37
N LEU A 361 3.60 -11.38 -28.66
CA LEU A 361 4.70 -10.99 -29.53
C LEU A 361 4.62 -11.66 -30.89
N ILE A 362 4.81 -10.88 -31.95
CA ILE A 362 4.90 -11.37 -33.33
C ILE A 362 6.38 -11.55 -33.67
N HIS A 363 6.79 -12.77 -33.99
CA HIS A 363 8.21 -13.12 -34.23
C HIS A 363 9.15 -12.61 -33.12
N PRO A 364 8.96 -13.09 -31.87
CA PRO A 364 9.72 -12.62 -30.72
C PRO A 364 11.23 -12.77 -30.97
N THR A 365 11.96 -11.67 -30.84
CA THR A 365 13.42 -11.62 -30.97
C THR A 365 13.99 -10.81 -29.83
N LYS A 366 15.11 -11.25 -29.25
CA LYS A 366 15.73 -10.57 -28.11
C LYS A 366 16.36 -9.25 -28.54
N LEU A 367 16.31 -8.25 -27.67
CA LEU A 367 16.91 -6.94 -27.93
C LEU A 367 18.39 -7.04 -28.27
N ARG A 368 19.16 -7.90 -27.60
CA ARG A 368 20.60 -8.10 -27.88
C ARG A 368 20.91 -8.54 -29.31
N ASP A 369 19.95 -9.17 -30.00
CA ASP A 369 20.12 -9.66 -31.37
C ASP A 369 19.75 -8.58 -32.41
N LEU A 370 19.19 -7.45 -31.96
CA LEU A 370 18.70 -6.36 -32.79
C LEU A 370 19.44 -5.04 -32.56
N CYS A 371 19.90 -4.82 -31.34
CA CYS A 371 20.57 -3.60 -30.92
C CYS A 371 21.62 -3.87 -29.83
N MET A 372 22.59 -2.97 -29.74
CA MET A 372 23.54 -2.91 -28.63
C MET A 372 22.94 -2.05 -27.51
N VAL A 373 22.74 -2.66 -26.33
CA VAL A 373 22.26 -1.95 -25.14
C VAL A 373 23.44 -1.32 -24.40
N ILE A 374 23.40 0.00 -24.24
CA ILE A 374 24.41 0.78 -23.53
C ILE A 374 23.76 1.45 -22.32
N LYS A 375 24.37 1.26 -21.14
CA LYS A 375 24.05 2.02 -19.93
C LYS A 375 25.16 3.06 -19.75
N PRO A 376 24.86 4.36 -19.91
CA PRO A 376 25.83 5.42 -19.65
C PRO A 376 26.34 5.37 -18.21
N ILE A 377 27.57 5.82 -18.01
CA ILE A 377 28.15 6.12 -16.69
C ILE A 377 28.15 7.64 -16.55
N ASP A 378 28.19 8.14 -15.31
CA ASP A 378 28.29 9.58 -15.02
C ASP A 378 29.24 10.32 -15.98
N LEU A 379 28.67 11.35 -16.60
CA LEU A 379 29.39 12.23 -17.50
C LEU A 379 30.28 13.16 -16.68
N LEU A 380 31.57 13.20 -17.02
CA LEU A 380 32.50 14.14 -16.42
C LEU A 380 32.33 15.53 -17.06
N PRO A 381 32.47 16.63 -16.29
CA PRO A 381 32.50 17.97 -16.85
C PRO A 381 33.62 18.11 -17.89
N GLY A 382 33.34 18.76 -19.01
CA GLY A 382 34.30 18.96 -20.09
C GLY A 382 34.18 20.32 -20.76
N LYS A 383 34.73 20.43 -21.97
CA LYS A 383 34.75 21.68 -22.76
C LYS A 383 33.99 21.56 -24.09
N GLU A 384 33.54 20.37 -24.44
CA GLU A 384 32.82 20.12 -25.68
C GLU A 384 31.33 20.37 -25.44
N ALA A 385 30.72 21.17 -26.31
CA ALA A 385 29.30 21.47 -26.22
C ALA A 385 28.48 20.24 -26.64
N CYS A 386 27.55 19.83 -25.79
CA CYS A 386 26.67 18.68 -25.98
C CYS A 386 25.25 19.00 -25.49
N PHE A 387 24.25 18.25 -25.95
CA PHE A 387 22.91 18.25 -25.37
C PHE A 387 22.76 17.01 -24.48
N LYS A 388 22.49 17.23 -23.19
CA LYS A 388 22.28 16.13 -22.24
C LYS A 388 20.79 15.75 -22.21
N LEU A 389 20.50 14.52 -22.64
CA LEU A 389 19.16 13.93 -22.61
C LEU A 389 18.86 13.33 -21.23
N THR A 390 17.70 13.67 -20.69
CA THR A 390 17.14 13.15 -19.44
C THR A 390 15.75 12.56 -19.68
N ALA A 391 15.19 11.89 -18.68
CA ALA A 391 13.90 11.19 -18.79
C ALA A 391 12.68 12.13 -19.01
N THR A 392 12.85 13.45 -18.87
CA THR A 392 11.81 14.46 -19.14
C THR A 392 11.83 15.01 -20.54
N ASP A 393 12.93 14.78 -21.27
CA ASP A 393 13.18 15.44 -22.56
C ASP A 393 12.59 14.68 -23.74
N PHE A 394 11.93 13.56 -23.48
CA PHE A 394 11.29 12.75 -24.49
C PHE A 394 10.08 12.00 -23.92
N ASP A 395 9.09 11.78 -24.79
CA ASP A 395 7.94 10.95 -24.49
C ASP A 395 7.28 10.49 -25.79
N GLN A 396 6.58 9.36 -25.74
CA GLN A 396 5.76 8.88 -26.87
C GLN A 396 6.50 8.85 -28.22
N GLY A 397 7.76 8.39 -28.21
CA GLY A 397 8.57 8.27 -29.41
C GLY A 397 9.34 9.54 -29.82
N MET A 398 9.07 10.70 -29.20
CA MET A 398 9.57 12.01 -29.64
C MET A 398 10.54 12.62 -28.63
N ILE A 399 11.59 13.27 -29.12
CA ILE A 399 12.50 14.12 -28.34
C ILE A 399 12.05 15.59 -28.47
N TYR A 400 11.95 16.28 -27.34
CA TYR A 400 11.58 17.71 -27.29
C TYR A 400 12.82 18.59 -27.48
N GLU A 401 13.31 18.68 -28.72
CA GLU A 401 14.56 19.35 -29.07
C GLU A 401 14.59 20.84 -28.66
N ASP A 402 13.44 21.51 -28.70
CA ASP A 402 13.27 22.92 -28.34
C ASP A 402 13.48 23.21 -26.85
N GLN A 403 13.41 22.19 -26.00
CA GLN A 403 13.55 22.30 -24.54
C GLN A 403 14.91 21.84 -24.03
N LEU A 404 15.78 21.34 -24.92
CA LEU A 404 17.07 20.78 -24.54
C LEU A 404 18.05 21.87 -24.08
N LYS A 405 18.67 21.61 -22.94
CA LYS A 405 19.72 22.49 -22.40
C LYS A 405 21.07 22.07 -22.94
N LYS A 406 21.83 23.06 -23.42
CA LYS A 406 23.25 22.88 -23.73
C LYS A 406 24.03 22.63 -22.44
N ASP A 407 24.93 21.65 -22.52
CA ASP A 407 25.84 21.25 -21.46
C ASP A 407 27.27 21.15 -22.01
N TYR A 408 28.25 21.05 -21.13
CA TYR A 408 29.67 20.92 -21.47
C TYR A 408 30.27 19.70 -20.80
N CYS A 409 30.46 18.65 -21.59
CA CYS A 409 30.83 17.33 -21.11
C CYS A 409 32.15 16.84 -21.74
N LEU A 410 32.83 15.91 -21.06
CA LEU A 410 33.91 15.14 -21.68
C LEU A 410 33.24 14.03 -22.50
N ILE A 411 33.19 14.18 -23.83
CA ILE A 411 32.46 13.24 -24.68
C ILE A 411 33.27 11.95 -24.82
N SER A 412 32.73 10.86 -24.28
CA SER A 412 33.14 9.53 -24.69
C SER A 412 32.23 9.08 -25.83
N TYR A 413 32.79 8.82 -27.00
CA TYR A 413 32.06 8.27 -28.17
C TYR A 413 31.29 6.97 -27.86
N ARG A 414 31.60 6.30 -26.74
CA ARG A 414 30.84 5.13 -26.29
C ARG A 414 29.45 5.47 -25.75
N TYR A 415 29.24 6.70 -25.30
CA TYR A 415 28.00 7.15 -24.64
C TYR A 415 27.29 8.28 -25.41
N THR A 416 27.71 8.54 -26.65
CA THR A 416 26.96 9.43 -27.55
C THR A 416 25.69 8.73 -28.04
N VAL A 417 24.65 9.53 -28.18
CA VAL A 417 23.43 9.15 -28.88
C VAL A 417 23.57 9.73 -30.29
N ASP A 418 23.58 8.86 -31.29
CA ASP A 418 23.74 9.23 -32.69
C ASP A 418 22.37 9.16 -33.39
N GLU A 419 22.26 9.70 -34.61
CA GLU A 419 21.04 9.59 -35.43
C GLU A 419 20.59 8.12 -35.53
N CYS A 420 19.28 7.88 -35.46
CA CYS A 420 18.64 6.56 -35.44
C CYS A 420 18.91 5.70 -34.19
N ASP A 421 19.58 6.23 -33.17
CA ASP A 421 19.63 5.57 -31.86
C ASP A 421 18.33 5.80 -31.09
N VAL A 422 17.91 4.79 -30.34
CA VAL A 422 16.74 4.88 -29.45
C VAL A 422 17.19 5.09 -28.02
N VAL A 423 16.70 6.15 -27.37
CA VAL A 423 16.87 6.39 -25.94
C VAL A 423 15.71 5.78 -25.16
N LEU A 424 16.01 5.17 -24.02
CA LEU A 424 15.05 4.44 -23.20
C LEU A 424 15.19 4.83 -21.73
N SER A 425 14.11 5.30 -21.13
CA SER A 425 13.96 5.46 -19.69
C SER A 425 13.08 4.34 -19.15
N VAL A 426 13.53 3.67 -18.09
CA VAL A 426 12.73 2.63 -17.44
C VAL A 426 12.71 2.85 -15.94
N ASN A 427 11.52 3.01 -15.37
CA ASN A 427 11.30 3.03 -13.94
C ASN A 427 10.22 2.02 -13.53
N SER A 428 9.90 1.94 -12.24
CA SER A 428 8.93 0.97 -11.71
C SER A 428 7.50 1.20 -12.21
N GLU A 429 7.18 2.38 -12.74
CA GLU A 429 5.83 2.78 -13.14
C GLU A 429 5.68 2.83 -14.66
N GLU A 430 6.69 3.27 -15.39
CA GLU A 430 6.61 3.60 -16.81
C GLU A 430 7.92 3.32 -17.56
N VAL A 431 7.76 2.94 -18.84
CA VAL A 431 8.83 2.86 -19.84
C VAL A 431 8.60 4.01 -20.82
N LYS A 432 9.64 4.80 -21.12
CA LYS A 432 9.59 5.82 -22.17
C LYS A 432 10.68 5.55 -23.17
N ALA A 433 10.37 5.66 -24.46
CA ALA A 433 11.35 5.53 -25.52
C ALA A 433 11.20 6.63 -26.57
N ALA A 434 12.29 7.03 -27.21
CA ALA A 434 12.28 7.93 -28.36
C ALA A 434 13.46 7.68 -29.28
N CYS A 435 13.28 7.97 -30.57
CA CYS A 435 14.33 7.90 -31.59
C CYS A 435 14.94 9.28 -31.80
N LEU A 436 16.26 9.36 -31.95
CA LEU A 436 16.93 10.59 -32.32
C LEU A 436 16.98 10.74 -33.85
N HIS A 437 16.55 11.91 -34.35
CA HIS A 437 16.58 12.25 -35.78
C HIS A 437 17.54 13.38 -36.13
N ASP A 438 18.20 13.99 -35.13
CA ASP A 438 19.20 15.03 -35.38
C ASP A 438 20.60 14.43 -35.56
N ASP A 439 21.25 14.78 -36.67
CA ASP A 439 22.62 14.42 -37.02
C ASP A 439 23.60 15.60 -36.86
N THR A 440 23.09 16.78 -36.47
CA THR A 440 23.87 18.04 -36.47
C THR A 440 24.52 18.37 -35.14
N HIS A 441 23.99 17.86 -34.03
CA HIS A 441 24.51 18.12 -32.68
C HIS A 441 25.01 16.86 -31.97
N TYR A 442 25.86 17.06 -30.96
CA TYR A 442 26.30 15.99 -30.08
C TYR A 442 25.32 15.78 -28.93
N TYR A 443 24.75 14.58 -28.85
CA TYR A 443 23.84 14.18 -27.78
C TYR A 443 24.50 13.19 -26.83
N VAL A 444 24.26 13.37 -25.54
CA VAL A 444 24.71 12.44 -24.49
C VAL A 444 23.53 12.08 -23.60
N ALA A 445 23.44 10.83 -23.18
CA ALA A 445 22.36 10.36 -22.31
C ALA A 445 22.77 10.40 -20.84
N ASP A 446 21.85 10.81 -19.96
CA ASP A 446 22.01 10.73 -18.51
C ASP A 446 22.16 9.28 -18.01
N GLU A 447 22.79 9.10 -16.85
CA GLU A 447 23.04 7.77 -16.26
C GLU A 447 21.75 6.96 -16.02
N LYS A 448 20.60 7.62 -15.88
CA LYS A 448 19.29 6.98 -15.69
C LYS A 448 18.72 6.38 -16.97
N LEU A 449 19.24 6.74 -18.13
CA LEU A 449 18.77 6.26 -19.43
C LEU A 449 19.52 5.01 -19.90
N PHE A 450 19.03 4.41 -20.98
CA PHE A 450 19.71 3.42 -21.81
C PHE A 450 19.74 3.93 -23.25
N ILE A 451 20.81 3.60 -23.98
CA ILE A 451 20.94 3.85 -25.41
C ILE A 451 20.85 2.51 -26.12
N LEU A 452 19.98 2.40 -27.11
CA LEU A 452 19.80 1.22 -27.95
C LEU A 452 20.32 1.58 -29.35
N LYS A 453 21.56 1.18 -29.64
CA LYS A 453 22.16 1.39 -30.97
C LYS A 453 21.78 0.25 -31.90
N MET A 454 21.12 0.54 -33.02
CA MET A 454 20.65 -0.51 -33.93
C MET A 454 21.84 -1.26 -34.55
N THR A 455 21.82 -2.59 -34.50
CA THR A 455 22.85 -3.45 -35.12
C THR A 455 22.29 -4.33 -36.23
N SER A 456 20.97 -4.41 -36.34
CA SER A 456 20.26 -5.26 -37.29
C SER A 456 19.38 -4.44 -38.22
N ALA A 457 19.50 -4.67 -39.53
CA ALA A 457 18.62 -4.06 -40.54
C ALA A 457 17.18 -4.62 -40.54
N LYS A 458 16.84 -5.56 -39.64
CA LYS A 458 15.50 -6.14 -39.52
C LYS A 458 14.53 -5.29 -38.70
N LEU A 459 15.02 -4.24 -38.04
CA LEU A 459 14.26 -3.43 -37.11
C LEU A 459 14.43 -1.95 -37.45
N LEU A 460 13.31 -1.24 -37.61
CA LEU A 460 13.32 0.21 -37.78
C LEU A 460 13.39 0.89 -36.40
N PRO A 461 14.27 1.89 -36.21
CA PRO A 461 14.41 2.63 -34.95
C PRO A 461 13.08 3.20 -34.41
N ASP A 462 12.31 3.86 -35.27
CA ASP A 462 11.05 4.51 -34.87
C ASP A 462 10.00 3.49 -34.46
N TYR A 463 9.94 2.36 -35.18
CA TYR A 463 9.08 1.25 -34.79
C TYR A 463 9.46 0.71 -33.41
N LEU A 464 10.77 0.56 -33.11
CA LEU A 464 11.21 0.14 -31.78
C LEU A 464 10.77 1.13 -30.70
N ALA A 465 10.97 2.42 -30.91
CA ALA A 465 10.52 3.46 -29.98
C ALA A 465 8.99 3.39 -29.77
N ILE A 466 8.21 3.31 -30.84
CA ILE A 466 6.74 3.17 -30.78
C ILE A 466 6.34 1.89 -30.04
N PHE A 467 6.97 0.75 -30.34
CA PHE A 467 6.69 -0.52 -29.70
C PHE A 467 6.95 -0.46 -28.20
N LEU A 468 8.10 0.07 -27.77
CA LEU A 468 8.45 0.18 -26.35
C LEU A 468 7.48 1.07 -25.56
N ASN A 469 6.91 2.10 -26.20
CA ASN A 469 5.85 2.92 -25.60
C ASN A 469 4.46 2.25 -25.65
N SER A 470 4.25 1.22 -26.48
CA SER A 470 2.98 0.49 -26.58
C SER A 470 2.70 -0.38 -25.35
N SER A 471 1.45 -0.79 -25.15
CA SER A 471 1.09 -1.70 -24.03
C SER A 471 1.91 -2.99 -24.04
N GLN A 472 2.20 -3.57 -25.22
CA GLN A 472 2.98 -4.79 -25.34
C GLN A 472 4.46 -4.56 -25.01
N GLY A 473 5.04 -3.44 -25.41
CA GLY A 473 6.42 -3.08 -25.06
C GLY A 473 6.59 -2.78 -23.56
N GLN A 474 5.64 -2.05 -22.97
CA GLN A 474 5.61 -1.81 -21.52
C GLN A 474 5.61 -3.13 -20.75
N ILE A 475 4.76 -4.08 -21.15
CA ILE A 475 4.67 -5.42 -20.55
C ILE A 475 5.99 -6.17 -20.73
N ALA A 476 6.53 -6.22 -21.95
CA ALA A 476 7.76 -6.95 -22.28
C ALA A 476 8.97 -6.48 -21.45
N VAL A 477 9.14 -5.16 -21.29
CA VAL A 477 10.23 -4.59 -20.50
C VAL A 477 10.00 -4.80 -19.00
N LYS A 478 8.78 -4.53 -18.50
CA LYS A 478 8.47 -4.65 -17.07
C LYS A 478 8.55 -6.09 -16.56
N MET A 479 8.31 -7.10 -17.40
CA MET A 479 8.50 -8.51 -17.05
C MET A 479 9.93 -8.87 -16.61
N GLN A 480 10.94 -8.10 -17.02
CA GLN A 480 12.32 -8.37 -16.61
C GLN A 480 12.61 -7.95 -15.15
N GLY A 481 11.75 -7.11 -14.56
CA GLY A 481 11.93 -6.57 -13.22
C GLY A 481 13.10 -5.57 -13.17
N ALA A 482 14.10 -5.80 -12.31
CA ALA A 482 15.25 -4.90 -12.16
C ALA A 482 15.91 -4.54 -13.51
N TYR A 483 15.85 -3.27 -13.92
CA TYR A 483 16.30 -2.79 -15.23
C TYR A 483 17.82 -2.65 -15.29
N THR A 484 18.52 -3.77 -15.31
CA THR A 484 19.96 -3.82 -15.61
C THR A 484 20.16 -3.96 -17.11
N LYS A 485 21.33 -3.56 -17.62
CA LYS A 485 21.71 -3.78 -19.02
C LYS A 485 21.45 -5.23 -19.46
N ARG A 486 21.94 -6.20 -18.68
CA ARG A 486 21.83 -7.63 -18.99
C ARG A 486 20.38 -8.11 -19.07
N LYS A 487 19.50 -7.60 -18.22
CA LYS A 487 18.08 -7.94 -18.23
C LYS A 487 17.34 -7.30 -19.41
N LEU A 488 17.69 -6.06 -19.78
CA LEU A 488 17.15 -5.42 -20.98
C LEU A 488 17.56 -6.16 -22.27
N GLU A 489 18.81 -6.66 -22.34
CA GLU A 489 19.30 -7.45 -23.47
C GLU A 489 18.49 -8.73 -23.74
N GLU A 490 17.83 -9.27 -22.72
CA GLU A 490 16.98 -10.48 -22.81
C GLU A 490 15.50 -10.17 -23.09
N VAL A 491 15.09 -8.90 -23.16
CA VAL A 491 13.71 -8.53 -23.53
C VAL A 491 13.42 -9.00 -24.95
N GLU A 492 12.33 -9.75 -25.11
CA GLU A 492 11.80 -10.09 -26.43
C GLU A 492 10.84 -9.01 -26.92
N ILE A 493 10.99 -8.62 -28.18
CA ILE A 493 10.10 -7.65 -28.84
C ILE A 493 9.48 -8.24 -30.11
N SER A 494 8.39 -7.62 -30.57
CA SER A 494 7.77 -8.02 -31.84
C SER A 494 8.58 -7.51 -33.03
N VAL A 495 8.97 -8.39 -33.94
CA VAL A 495 9.71 -8.04 -35.16
C VAL A 495 8.91 -8.50 -36.41
N PRO A 496 7.82 -7.81 -36.76
CA PRO A 496 7.08 -8.08 -38.00
C PRO A 496 7.92 -7.66 -39.22
N SER A 497 7.42 -7.87 -40.45
CA SER A 497 8.16 -7.46 -41.65
C SER A 497 8.40 -5.94 -41.68
N LEU A 498 9.48 -5.49 -42.35
CA LEU A 498 9.80 -4.06 -42.46
C LEU A 498 8.64 -3.23 -43.04
N GLU A 499 7.90 -3.80 -43.99
CA GLU A 499 6.69 -3.17 -44.54
C GLU A 499 5.61 -2.94 -43.47
N HIS A 500 5.39 -3.92 -42.58
CA HIS A 500 4.45 -3.77 -41.47
C HIS A 500 4.98 -2.78 -40.42
N GLN A 501 6.28 -2.77 -40.14
CA GLN A 501 6.89 -1.80 -39.24
C GLN A 501 6.69 -0.37 -39.77
N GLN A 502 6.95 -0.14 -41.06
CA GLN A 502 6.71 1.15 -41.71
C GLN A 502 5.24 1.55 -41.67
N ALA A 503 4.31 0.63 -41.96
CA ALA A 503 2.88 0.91 -41.88
C ALA A 503 2.43 1.32 -40.46
N VAL A 504 3.06 0.78 -39.41
CA VAL A 504 2.82 1.19 -38.03
C VAL A 504 3.37 2.60 -37.78
N ILE A 505 4.60 2.91 -38.23
CA ILE A 505 5.22 4.23 -38.12
C ILE A 505 4.33 5.29 -38.78
N ASP A 506 3.98 5.11 -40.06
CA ASP A 506 3.16 6.06 -40.82
C ASP A 506 1.80 6.33 -40.15
N ARG A 507 1.21 5.30 -39.54
CA ARG A 507 -0.06 5.44 -38.82
C ARG A 507 0.13 6.17 -37.50
N TYR A 508 1.22 5.91 -36.79
CA TYR A 508 1.54 6.56 -35.53
C TYR A 508 1.79 8.06 -35.74
N GLU A 509 2.60 8.42 -36.73
CA GLU A 509 2.86 9.83 -37.10
C GLU A 509 1.57 10.59 -37.40
N LYS A 510 0.67 10.01 -38.21
CA LYS A 510 -0.64 10.62 -38.49
C LYS A 510 -1.49 10.83 -37.23
N LEU A 511 -1.43 9.90 -36.28
CA LEU A 511 -2.15 10.02 -35.01
C LEU A 511 -1.51 11.10 -34.12
N MET A 512 -0.19 11.21 -34.11
CA MET A 512 0.54 12.22 -33.36
C MET A 512 0.30 13.62 -33.90
N ASP A 513 0.32 13.81 -35.22
CA ASP A 513 -0.07 15.06 -35.87
C ASP A 513 -1.49 15.49 -35.50
N LYS A 514 -2.43 14.54 -35.53
CA LYS A 514 -3.82 14.80 -35.14
C LYS A 514 -3.90 15.17 -33.65
N ARG A 515 -3.15 14.50 -32.79
CA ARG A 515 -3.07 14.78 -31.36
C ARG A 515 -2.55 16.19 -31.11
N LEU A 516 -1.46 16.57 -31.78
CA LEU A 516 -0.85 17.89 -31.65
C LEU A 516 -1.82 19.01 -32.06
N LYS A 517 -2.48 18.86 -33.21
CA LYS A 517 -3.51 19.81 -33.68
C LYS A 517 -4.67 19.93 -32.71
N THR A 518 -5.11 18.80 -32.15
CA THR A 518 -6.20 18.79 -31.16
C THR A 518 -5.78 19.49 -29.87
N MET A 519 -4.56 19.26 -29.41
CA MET A 519 -4.01 19.89 -28.20
C MET A 519 -3.84 21.41 -28.36
N GLN A 520 -3.38 21.86 -29.53
CA GLN A 520 -3.35 23.29 -29.88
C GLN A 520 -4.76 23.91 -29.86
N THR A 521 -5.73 23.22 -30.45
CA THR A 521 -7.13 23.69 -30.44
C THR A 521 -7.68 23.82 -29.02
N LEU A 522 -7.37 22.86 -28.13
CA LEU A 522 -7.79 22.92 -26.73
C LEU A 522 -7.13 24.08 -25.98
N TYR A 523 -5.84 24.33 -26.22
CA TYR A 523 -5.12 25.45 -25.64
C TYR A 523 -5.71 26.81 -26.07
N ASP A 524 -6.03 26.94 -27.36
CA ASP A 524 -6.66 28.16 -27.90
C ASP A 524 -8.05 28.40 -27.27
N ILE A 525 -8.83 27.32 -27.07
CA ILE A 525 -10.13 27.39 -26.38
C ILE A 525 -9.95 27.81 -24.91
N ASP A 526 -8.98 27.26 -24.20
CA ASP A 526 -8.71 27.60 -22.80
C ASP A 526 -8.30 29.07 -22.62
N LEU A 527 -7.47 29.59 -23.54
CA LEU A 527 -7.14 31.01 -23.63
C LEU A 527 -8.39 31.88 -23.86
N GLN A 528 -9.28 31.46 -24.77
CA GLN A 528 -10.54 32.18 -25.04
C GLN A 528 -11.48 32.16 -23.83
N LEU A 529 -11.60 31.04 -23.12
CA LEU A 529 -12.42 30.91 -21.91
C LEU A 529 -11.85 31.75 -20.75
N SER A 530 -10.54 31.75 -20.58
CA SER A 530 -9.85 32.59 -19.57
C SER A 530 -10.09 34.08 -19.84
N ALA A 531 -10.04 34.49 -21.11
CA ALA A 531 -10.34 35.87 -21.51
C ALA A 531 -11.82 36.27 -21.35
N LEU A 532 -12.74 35.29 -21.31
CA LEU A 532 -14.17 35.53 -21.06
C LEU A 532 -14.51 35.59 -19.57
N GLY A 533 -13.73 34.94 -18.69
CA GLY A 533 -13.90 34.98 -17.23
C GLY A 533 -13.37 36.25 -16.55
N GLU A 534 -12.56 37.04 -17.25
CA GLU A 534 -12.05 38.34 -16.78
C GLU A 534 -12.92 39.55 -17.19
N LYS A 535 -14.06 39.32 -17.87
CA LYS A 535 -15.11 40.32 -18.13
C LYS A 535 -16.33 40.06 -17.27
#